data_AF-A0A0F8XTQ2-F1
#
_entry.id   AF-A0A0F8XTQ2-F1
#
_cell.length_a   1.000
_cell.length_b   1.000
_cell.length_c   1.000
_cell.angle_alpha   90.00
_cell.angle_beta   90.00
_cell.angle_gamma   90.00
#
_symmetry.space_group_name_H-M   'P 1'
#
loop_
_entity.id
_entity.type
_entity.pdbx_description
1 polymer ?
#
loop_
_entity_poly.entity_id
_entity_poly.type
_entity_poly.pdbx_seq_one_letter_code
_entity_poly.pdbx_strand_id
1 'polypeptide(L)'
;MASPVVASENTIIGNTVLYGATAGYLFAAGRAGERFAVRNSGAHVVIEGCGSNGCEYMTGGKAVILGQTGRNFAAGMSGGIAYVLDNDKDFASKCNMEMVALETLESADEIAQLKALIVEHKENTQSDVAEGLLADWDNAV
;
A
#
# COMPACT_ATOMS: atom_id res chain seq x y z
N MET A 1 -13.71 23.69 -6.25
CA MET A 1 -12.29 24.04 -6.50
C MET A 1 -11.48 22.88 -5.97
N ALA A 2 -10.81 22.13 -6.84
CA ALA A 2 -9.91 21.05 -6.41
C ALA A 2 -8.57 21.67 -5.95
N SER A 3 -7.90 21.03 -5.00
CA SER A 3 -6.56 21.42 -4.55
C SER A 3 -5.57 21.34 -5.71
N PRO A 4 -4.60 22.25 -5.86
CA PRO A 4 -3.55 22.15 -6.87
C PRO A 4 -2.48 21.11 -6.52
N VAL A 5 -2.57 20.48 -5.36
CA VAL A 5 -1.59 19.51 -4.85
C VAL A 5 -1.81 18.15 -5.51
N VAL A 6 -0.76 17.58 -6.09
CA VAL A 6 -0.75 16.17 -6.53
C VAL A 6 -0.66 15.29 -5.29
N ALA A 7 -1.77 14.64 -4.91
CA ALA A 7 -1.90 13.93 -3.65
C ALA A 7 -0.81 12.86 -3.45
N SER A 8 -0.52 12.07 -4.48
CA SER A 8 0.45 10.97 -4.46
C SER A 8 1.90 11.41 -4.29
N GLU A 9 2.21 12.67 -4.59
CA GLU A 9 3.55 13.24 -4.39
C GLU A 9 3.72 13.85 -2.99
N ASN A 10 2.66 13.92 -2.20
CA ASN A 10 2.63 14.67 -0.96
C ASN A 10 2.26 13.80 0.24
N THR A 11 2.88 14.09 1.39
CA THR A 11 2.56 13.41 2.65
C THR A 11 1.24 13.93 3.20
N ILE A 12 0.29 13.03 3.44
CA ILE A 12 -1.03 13.35 3.99
C ILE A 12 -1.24 12.80 5.41
N ILE A 13 -0.56 11.70 5.74
CA ILE A 13 -0.59 11.09 7.08
C ILE A 13 0.83 10.88 7.61
N GLY A 14 0.98 10.96 8.92
CA GLY A 14 2.28 10.90 9.60
C GLY A 14 2.87 9.50 9.73
N ASN A 15 3.61 9.29 10.82
CA ASN A 15 4.32 8.05 11.11
C ASN A 15 3.47 7.09 11.95
N THR A 16 3.88 5.82 12.00
CA THR A 16 3.31 4.81 12.94
C THR A 16 1.80 4.61 12.76
N VAL A 17 1.32 4.83 11.54
CA VAL A 17 -0.08 4.66 11.15
C VAL A 17 -0.47 3.18 11.28
N LEU A 18 -1.67 2.91 11.81
CA LEU A 18 -2.21 1.55 12.04
C LEU A 18 -1.38 0.69 13.00
N TYR A 19 -0.71 1.32 13.97
CA TYR A 19 0.08 0.58 14.95
C TYR A 19 -0.76 -0.45 15.72
N GLY A 20 -0.48 -1.74 15.50
CA GLY A 20 -1.17 -2.82 16.19
C GLY A 20 -2.64 -2.99 15.79
N ALA A 21 -3.06 -2.43 14.66
CA ALA A 21 -4.44 -2.51 14.21
C ALA A 21 -4.86 -3.97 13.98
N THR A 22 -6.07 -4.33 14.42
CA THR A 22 -6.56 -5.72 14.37
C THR A 22 -7.70 -5.94 13.38
N ALA A 23 -8.39 -4.88 12.97
CA ALA A 23 -9.45 -4.87 11.98
C ALA A 23 -9.71 -3.44 11.49
N GLY A 24 -10.51 -3.30 10.43
CA GLY A 24 -10.96 -2.01 9.90
C GLY A 24 -10.26 -1.61 8.61
N TYR A 25 -10.71 -0.48 8.05
CA TYR A 25 -10.25 0.05 6.77
C TYR A 25 -9.66 1.45 6.95
N LEU A 26 -8.59 1.73 6.20
CA LEU A 26 -8.02 3.08 6.06
C LEU A 26 -7.75 3.37 4.58
N PHE A 27 -8.25 4.49 4.09
CA PHE A 27 -7.98 4.98 2.74
C PHE A 27 -7.41 6.39 2.83
N ALA A 28 -6.22 6.61 2.27
CA ALA A 28 -5.60 7.94 2.24
C ALA A 28 -5.01 8.24 0.86
N ALA A 29 -5.59 9.21 0.14
CA ALA A 29 -5.04 9.72 -1.10
C ALA A 29 -3.80 10.57 -0.80
N GLY A 30 -2.65 9.91 -0.78
CA GLY A 30 -1.34 10.51 -0.57
C GLY A 30 -0.39 9.60 0.21
N ARG A 31 0.78 10.14 0.54
CA ARG A 31 1.86 9.38 1.15
C ARG A 31 1.73 9.33 2.67
N ALA A 32 2.11 8.20 3.24
CA ALA A 32 2.37 8.03 4.67
C ALA A 32 3.85 8.30 5.00
N GLY A 33 4.11 8.63 6.26
CA GLY A 33 5.47 8.72 6.79
C GLY A 33 6.13 7.37 7.04
N GLU A 34 7.05 7.33 8.00
CA GLU A 34 7.79 6.13 8.40
C GLU A 34 6.94 5.16 9.23
N ARG A 35 7.32 3.87 9.24
CA ARG A 35 6.65 2.82 10.04
C ARG A 35 5.15 2.72 9.78
N PHE A 36 4.75 2.95 8.54
CA PHE A 36 3.38 2.71 8.11
C PHE A 36 3.00 1.25 8.32
N ALA A 37 1.80 1.00 8.86
CA ALA A 37 1.27 -0.34 9.13
C ALA A 37 2.16 -1.21 10.04
N VAL A 38 2.96 -0.59 10.91
CA VAL A 38 3.79 -1.33 11.87
C VAL A 38 2.94 -2.19 12.79
N ARG A 39 3.25 -3.48 12.88
CA ARG A 39 2.46 -4.46 13.66
C ARG A 39 0.99 -4.56 13.27
N ASN A 40 0.61 -4.18 12.04
CA ASN A 40 -0.74 -4.44 11.55
C ASN A 40 -1.03 -5.94 11.61
N SER A 41 -2.14 -6.30 12.24
CA SER A 41 -2.55 -7.68 12.52
C SER A 41 -3.89 -8.03 11.88
N GLY A 42 -4.52 -7.11 11.13
CA GLY A 42 -5.79 -7.42 10.47
C GLY A 42 -6.52 -6.25 9.79
N ALA A 43 -5.97 -5.03 9.81
CA ALA A 43 -6.55 -3.92 9.06
C ALA A 43 -6.22 -4.00 7.55
N HIS A 44 -7.14 -3.49 6.75
CA HIS A 44 -6.97 -3.29 5.31
C HIS A 44 -6.73 -1.82 5.01
N VAL A 45 -5.74 -1.52 4.17
CA VAL A 45 -5.33 -0.14 3.94
C VAL A 45 -4.88 0.10 2.52
N VAL A 46 -5.23 1.25 1.96
CA VAL A 46 -4.75 1.73 0.65
C VAL A 46 -4.21 3.16 0.80
N ILE A 47 -2.95 3.35 0.42
CA ILE A 47 -2.23 4.63 0.40
C ILE A 47 -1.45 4.79 -0.91
N GLU A 48 -0.92 5.97 -1.19
CA GLU A 48 -0.24 6.29 -2.46
C GLU A 48 1.30 6.38 -2.33
N GLY A 49 1.84 5.83 -1.25
CA GLY A 49 3.28 5.75 -1.00
C GLY A 49 3.60 5.79 0.50
N CYS A 50 4.77 5.31 0.90
CA CYS A 50 5.17 5.36 2.30
C CYS A 50 6.67 5.62 2.48
N GLY A 51 7.06 6.04 3.69
CA GLY A 51 8.45 6.14 4.09
C GLY A 51 9.10 4.78 4.37
N SER A 52 10.23 4.81 5.08
CA SER A 52 10.99 3.62 5.47
C SER A 52 10.26 2.77 6.52
N ASN A 53 10.64 1.50 6.63
CA ASN A 53 10.07 0.53 7.59
C ASN A 53 8.56 0.32 7.43
N GLY A 54 8.03 0.45 6.21
CA GLY A 54 6.64 0.10 5.92
C GLY A 54 6.36 -1.37 6.20
N CYS A 55 5.19 -1.68 6.75
CA CYS A 55 4.73 -3.03 7.11
C CYS A 55 5.66 -3.79 8.08
N GLU A 56 6.51 -3.07 8.82
CA GLU A 56 7.42 -3.67 9.79
C GLU A 56 6.63 -4.45 10.86
N TYR A 57 7.02 -5.71 11.11
CA TYR A 57 6.35 -6.61 12.05
C TYR A 57 4.85 -6.85 11.78
N MET A 58 4.36 -6.64 10.55
CA MET A 58 2.99 -6.95 10.16
C MET A 58 2.75 -8.47 10.27
N THR A 59 1.62 -8.85 10.87
CA THR A 59 1.22 -10.25 11.10
C THR A 59 -0.14 -10.60 10.49
N GLY A 60 -0.84 -9.63 9.90
CA GLY A 60 -2.13 -9.85 9.26
C GLY A 60 -2.69 -8.59 8.60
N GLY A 61 -3.75 -8.76 7.82
CA GLY A 61 -4.36 -7.68 7.05
C GLY A 61 -3.80 -7.57 5.63
N LYS A 62 -4.19 -6.48 4.94
CA LYS A 62 -3.77 -6.20 3.56
C LYS A 62 -3.31 -4.75 3.46
N ALA A 63 -2.13 -4.51 2.92
CA ALA A 63 -1.61 -3.17 2.71
C ALA A 63 -1.37 -2.94 1.22
N VAL A 64 -2.09 -2.00 0.61
CA VAL A 64 -1.94 -1.61 -0.79
C VAL A 64 -1.23 -0.26 -0.84
N ILE A 65 -0.11 -0.20 -1.56
CA ILE A 65 0.70 0.99 -1.72
C ILE A 65 0.78 1.32 -3.21
N LEU A 66 0.03 2.34 -3.63
CA LEU A 66 -0.08 2.81 -5.01
C LEU A 66 1.03 3.80 -5.37
N GLY A 67 2.27 3.51 -4.96
CA GLY A 67 3.40 4.41 -5.22
C GLY A 67 4.68 3.99 -4.50
N GLN A 68 5.64 4.92 -4.45
CA GLN A 68 6.98 4.65 -3.93
C GLN A 68 6.99 4.30 -2.44
N THR A 69 7.85 3.35 -2.07
CA THR A 69 8.15 2.95 -0.70
C THR A 69 9.56 3.39 -0.28
N GLY A 70 9.79 3.47 1.04
CA GLY A 70 11.12 3.63 1.62
C GLY A 70 11.85 2.31 1.83
N ARG A 71 13.07 2.39 2.38
CA ARG A 71 13.93 1.22 2.62
C ARG A 71 13.44 0.37 3.78
N ASN A 72 13.94 -0.86 3.85
CA ASN A 72 13.64 -1.83 4.90
C ASN A 72 12.14 -2.13 5.02
N PHE A 73 11.45 -2.12 3.88
CA PHE A 73 10.03 -2.50 3.81
C PHE A 73 9.87 -3.98 4.21
N ALA A 74 8.77 -4.31 4.89
CA ALA A 74 8.41 -5.66 5.34
C ALA A 74 9.40 -6.33 6.31
N ALA A 75 10.29 -5.58 6.96
CA ALA A 75 11.19 -6.15 7.97
C ALA A 75 10.40 -6.81 9.12
N GLY A 76 10.68 -8.09 9.38
CA GLY A 76 9.96 -8.87 10.39
C GLY A 76 8.47 -9.11 10.10
N MET A 77 8.01 -8.82 8.88
CA MET A 77 6.65 -9.14 8.45
C MET A 77 6.49 -10.66 8.36
N SER A 78 5.62 -11.22 9.20
CA SER A 78 5.41 -12.66 9.33
C SER A 78 4.02 -13.11 8.90
N GLY A 79 3.12 -12.18 8.55
CA GLY A 79 1.80 -12.49 8.04
C GLY A 79 1.07 -11.29 7.44
N GLY A 80 0.04 -11.58 6.64
CA GLY A 80 -0.66 -10.61 5.81
C GLY A 80 -0.06 -10.49 4.41
N ILE A 81 -0.63 -9.61 3.58
CA ILE A 81 -0.17 -9.37 2.20
C ILE A 81 0.03 -7.88 1.97
N ALA A 82 1.13 -7.51 1.33
CA ALA A 82 1.38 -6.15 0.87
C ALA A 82 1.46 -6.12 -0.67
N TYR A 83 0.67 -5.25 -1.29
CA TYR A 83 0.68 -5.01 -2.73
C TYR A 83 1.35 -3.67 -2.99
N VAL A 84 2.36 -3.64 -3.86
CA VAL A 84 3.14 -2.45 -4.15
C VAL A 84 3.14 -2.19 -5.65
N LEU A 85 2.68 -1.00 -6.04
CA LEU A 85 2.80 -0.53 -7.42
C LEU A 85 4.23 -0.01 -7.66
N ASP A 86 5.07 -0.85 -8.26
CA ASP A 86 6.50 -0.58 -8.49
C ASP A 86 6.78 -0.08 -9.92
N ASN A 87 6.33 1.15 -10.22
CA ASN A 87 6.54 1.77 -11.53
C ASN A 87 8.03 1.96 -11.87
N ASP A 88 8.87 2.18 -10.85
CA ASP A 88 10.31 2.45 -11.02
C ASP A 88 11.16 1.17 -11.06
N LYS A 89 10.56 0.00 -10.83
CA LYS A 89 11.22 -1.33 -10.77
C LYS A 89 12.38 -1.38 -9.77
N ASP A 90 12.26 -0.66 -8.66
CA ASP A 90 13.31 -0.53 -7.65
C ASP A 90 12.91 -1.08 -6.27
N PHE A 91 11.67 -1.57 -6.14
CA PHE A 91 11.12 -2.04 -4.86
C PHE A 91 11.93 -3.19 -4.27
N ALA A 92 12.39 -4.12 -5.10
CA ALA A 92 13.19 -5.26 -4.66
C ALA A 92 14.44 -4.86 -3.86
N SER A 93 15.06 -3.72 -4.20
CA SER A 93 16.24 -3.20 -3.48
C SER A 93 15.91 -2.56 -2.12
N LYS A 94 14.63 -2.24 -1.90
CA LYS A 94 14.11 -1.56 -0.70
C LYS A 94 13.42 -2.54 0.26
N CYS A 95 13.04 -3.72 -0.23
CA CYS A 95 12.38 -4.76 0.55
C CYS A 95 13.37 -5.58 1.38
N ASN A 96 13.04 -5.83 2.64
CA ASN A 96 13.78 -6.75 3.48
C ASN A 96 13.28 -8.18 3.24
N MET A 97 14.10 -8.97 2.56
CA MET A 97 13.76 -10.32 2.09
C MET A 97 13.97 -11.44 3.13
N GLU A 98 14.19 -11.11 4.41
CA GLU A 98 14.49 -12.13 5.45
C GLU A 98 13.31 -13.07 5.72
N MET A 99 12.08 -12.55 5.67
CA MET A 99 10.86 -13.30 6.04
C MET A 99 9.77 -13.28 4.97
N VAL A 100 9.94 -12.50 3.90
CA VAL A 100 8.94 -12.32 2.85
C VAL A 100 9.49 -12.76 1.49
N ALA A 101 8.58 -13.11 0.58
CA ALA A 101 8.87 -13.31 -0.83
C ALA A 101 8.22 -12.20 -1.66
N LEU A 102 8.82 -11.89 -2.82
CA LEU A 102 8.22 -11.01 -3.82
C LEU A 102 7.67 -11.89 -4.93
N GLU A 103 6.40 -11.74 -5.22
CA GLU A 103 5.66 -12.54 -6.20
C GLU A 103 4.85 -11.60 -7.10
N THR A 104 4.58 -12.05 -8.32
CA THR A 104 3.66 -11.38 -9.25
C THR A 104 2.24 -11.87 -9.00
N LEU A 105 1.25 -11.06 -9.38
CA LEU A 105 -0.16 -11.41 -9.25
C LEU A 105 -0.54 -12.49 -10.29
N GLU A 106 -0.87 -13.69 -9.82
CA GLU A 106 -1.29 -14.79 -10.72
C GLU A 106 -2.74 -15.24 -10.44
N SER A 107 -3.20 -15.12 -9.19
CA SER A 107 -4.51 -15.60 -8.78
C SER A 107 -5.61 -14.62 -9.17
N ALA A 108 -6.57 -15.09 -9.98
CA ALA A 108 -7.74 -14.28 -10.38
C ALA A 108 -8.56 -13.79 -9.18
N ASP A 109 -8.70 -14.61 -8.13
CA ASP A 109 -9.42 -14.24 -6.92
C ASP A 109 -8.67 -13.15 -6.13
N GLU A 110 -7.35 -13.25 -6.07
CA GLU A 110 -6.51 -12.25 -5.43
C GLU A 110 -6.57 -10.91 -6.17
N ILE A 111 -6.44 -10.95 -7.50
CA ILE A 111 -6.56 -9.78 -8.38
C ILE A 111 -7.92 -9.10 -8.18
N ALA A 112 -9.00 -9.89 -8.12
CA ALA A 112 -10.34 -9.35 -7.88
C ALA A 112 -10.47 -8.67 -6.51
N GLN A 113 -9.88 -9.26 -5.46
CA GLN A 113 -9.87 -8.69 -4.11
C GLN A 113 -9.04 -7.40 -4.03
N LEU A 114 -7.87 -7.36 -4.68
CA LEU A 114 -7.04 -6.16 -4.77
C LEU A 114 -7.79 -5.05 -5.51
N LYS A 115 -8.39 -5.38 -6.66
CA LYS A 115 -9.18 -4.43 -7.45
C LYS A 115 -10.32 -3.83 -6.63
N ALA A 116 -11.03 -4.66 -5.85
CA ALA A 116 -12.11 -4.20 -4.98
C ALA A 116 -11.62 -3.17 -3.92
N LEU A 117 -10.46 -3.42 -3.29
CA LEU A 117 -9.88 -2.47 -2.34
C LEU A 117 -9.50 -1.13 -3.00
N ILE A 118 -8.98 -1.18 -4.24
CA ILE A 118 -8.61 0.04 -4.99
C ILE A 118 -9.85 0.80 -5.46
N VAL A 119 -10.93 0.09 -5.82
CA VAL A 119 -12.24 0.72 -6.10
C VAL A 119 -12.77 1.42 -4.86
N GLU A 120 -12.77 0.75 -3.70
CA GLU A 120 -13.23 1.36 -2.44
C GLU A 120 -12.36 2.57 -2.06
N HIS A 121 -11.04 2.49 -2.29
CA HIS A 121 -10.16 3.64 -2.14
C HIS A 121 -10.59 4.80 -3.05
N LYS A 122 -10.77 4.57 -4.35
CA LYS A 122 -11.25 5.59 -5.31
C LYS A 122 -12.56 6.22 -4.84
N GLU A 123 -13.53 5.41 -4.42
CA GLU A 123 -14.84 5.90 -3.97
C GLU A 123 -14.75 6.79 -2.73
N ASN A 124 -13.88 6.43 -1.78
CA ASN A 124 -13.72 7.17 -0.52
C ASN A 124 -12.78 8.38 -0.63
N THR A 125 -11.84 8.39 -1.57
CA THR A 125 -10.78 9.41 -1.64
C THR A 125 -10.79 10.25 -2.90
N GLN A 126 -11.51 9.83 -3.94
CA GLN A 126 -11.46 10.42 -5.29
C GLN A 126 -10.03 10.45 -5.85
N SER A 127 -9.22 9.44 -5.52
CA SER A 127 -7.82 9.33 -5.94
C SER A 127 -7.66 9.25 -7.46
N ASP A 128 -6.90 10.18 -8.02
CA ASP A 128 -6.49 10.19 -9.43
C ASP A 128 -5.60 8.97 -9.75
N VAL A 129 -4.77 8.51 -8.81
CA VAL A 129 -3.90 7.33 -9.01
C VAL A 129 -4.74 6.07 -9.12
N ALA A 130 -5.69 5.87 -8.21
CA ALA A 130 -6.59 4.73 -8.25
C ALA A 130 -7.50 4.79 -9.49
N GLU A 131 -7.98 5.97 -9.89
CA GLU A 131 -8.72 6.15 -11.12
C GLU A 131 -7.91 5.75 -12.37
N GLY A 132 -6.69 6.26 -12.49
CA GLY A 132 -5.80 5.91 -13.61
C GLY A 132 -5.47 4.42 -13.65
N LEU A 133 -5.14 3.83 -12.49
CA LEU A 133 -4.83 2.41 -12.37
C LEU A 133 -6.03 1.51 -12.74
N LEU A 134 -7.23 1.88 -12.31
CA LEU A 134 -8.45 1.13 -12.64
C LEU A 134 -8.85 1.25 -14.12
N ALA A 135 -8.54 2.39 -14.75
CA ALA A 135 -8.80 2.61 -16.16
C ALA A 135 -7.88 1.78 -17.09
N ASP A 136 -6.66 1.48 -16.64
CA ASP A 136 -5.65 0.71 -17.38
C ASP A 136 -5.25 -0.60 -16.66
N TRP A 137 -6.23 -1.23 -16.01
CA TRP A 137 -6.01 -2.36 -15.10
C TRP A 137 -5.25 -3.53 -15.74
N ASP A 138 -5.58 -3.89 -16.97
CA ASP A 138 -5.03 -5.07 -17.64
C ASP A 138 -3.55 -4.92 -18.01
N ASN A 139 -3.03 -3.69 -18.06
CA ASN A 139 -1.60 -3.44 -18.29
C ASN A 139 -0.81 -3.26 -16.98
N ALA A 140 -1.50 -3.08 -15.86
CA ALA A 140 -0.89 -2.80 -14.56
C ALA A 140 -0.77 -4.02 -13.64
N VAL A 141 -1.41 -5.14 -13.99
CA VAL A 141 -1.43 -6.40 -13.23
C VAL A 141 -0.62 -7.48 -13.92
#